data_AF-A0A0F7CTJ1-F1
#
_entry.id   AF-A0A0F7CTJ1-F1
#
_cell.length_a   1.000
_cell.length_b   1.000
_cell.length_c   1.000
_cell.angle_alpha   90.00
_cell.angle_beta   90.00
_cell.angle_gamma   90.00
#
_symmetry.space_group_name_H-M   'P 1'
#
loop_
_entity.id
_entity.type
_entity.pdbx_description
1 polymer ?
#
loop_
_entity_poly.entity_id
_entity_poly.type
_entity_poly.pdbx_seq_one_letter_code
_entity_poly.pdbx_strand_id
1 'polypeptide(L)'
;MTADNDRQIEDLPPEFCHYADEGCKLAESCLNCPFPMCYHDDPALFRRQQAERRNEEMFRLRQCGKSLADIAAALGLKRGTVIRGIAQHAQGQSNY
;
A
#
# COMPACT_ATOMS: atom_id res chain seq x y z
N MET A 1 -45.54 1.08 -6.49
CA MET A 1 -45.19 2.48 -6.23
C MET A 1 -44.47 2.55 -4.89
N THR A 2 -43.17 2.32 -4.88
CA THR A 2 -42.28 2.81 -3.81
C THR A 2 -41.18 3.54 -4.56
N ALA A 3 -41.30 4.86 -4.58
CA ALA A 3 -40.37 5.73 -5.26
C ALA A 3 -38.99 5.50 -4.68
N ASP A 4 -38.04 5.19 -5.56
CA ASP A 4 -36.62 5.29 -5.30
C ASP A 4 -36.36 6.70 -4.79
N ASN A 5 -36.15 6.82 -3.48
CA ASN A 5 -35.71 8.04 -2.83
C ASN A 5 -34.23 8.20 -3.15
N ASP A 6 -33.97 8.50 -4.43
CA ASP A 6 -32.70 8.95 -4.95
C ASP A 6 -32.42 10.27 -4.22
N ARG A 7 -31.60 10.18 -3.17
CA ARG A 7 -31.20 11.33 -2.37
C ARG A 7 -30.45 12.25 -3.32
N GLN A 8 -31.14 13.24 -3.87
CA GLN A 8 -30.50 14.36 -4.54
C GLN A 8 -29.49 14.92 -3.55
N ILE A 9 -28.22 14.66 -3.81
CA ILE A 9 -27.12 15.36 -3.17
C ILE A 9 -27.27 16.79 -3.71
N GLU A 10 -27.95 17.64 -2.96
CA GLU A 10 -27.96 19.08 -3.21
C GLU A 10 -26.49 19.51 -3.33
N ASP A 11 -26.18 20.32 -4.35
CA ASP A 11 -24.87 20.93 -4.51
C ASP A 11 -24.76 22.04 -3.44
N LEU A 12 -24.54 21.61 -2.19
CA LEU A 12 -24.45 22.50 -1.06
C LEU A 12 -23.24 23.43 -1.26
N PRO A 13 -23.38 24.73 -0.95
CA PRO A 13 -22.25 25.64 -1.02
C PRO A 13 -21.11 25.13 -0.13
N PRO A 14 -19.82 25.37 -0.50
CA PRO A 14 -18.67 24.85 0.23
C PRO A 14 -18.66 25.21 1.73
N GLU A 15 -19.24 26.34 2.12
CA GLU A 15 -19.40 26.76 3.53
C GLU A 15 -20.27 25.83 4.38
N PHE A 16 -21.08 24.96 3.76
CA PHE A 16 -21.88 23.93 4.44
C PHE A 16 -21.28 22.52 4.27
N CYS A 17 -20.17 22.40 3.53
CA CYS A 17 -19.43 21.16 3.37
C CYS A 17 -18.31 21.07 4.42
N HIS A 18 -18.49 20.20 5.41
CA HIS A 18 -17.43 19.87 6.35
C HIS A 18 -16.47 18.87 5.71
N TYR A 19 -15.38 19.36 5.11
CA TYR A 19 -14.29 18.51 4.64
C TYR A 19 -13.48 17.99 5.84
N ALA A 20 -13.60 16.70 6.12
CA ALA A 20 -12.88 16.06 7.21
C ALA A 20 -11.39 15.95 6.86
N ASP A 21 -10.52 16.63 7.62
CA ASP A 21 -9.08 16.45 7.56
C ASP A 21 -8.62 15.40 8.58
N GLU A 22 -9.21 14.21 8.53
CA GLU A 22 -8.93 13.12 9.48
C GLU A 22 -7.70 12.28 9.08
N GLY A 23 -7.20 12.46 7.86
CA GLY A 23 -6.12 11.65 7.32
C GLY A 23 -6.53 10.20 7.08
N CYS A 24 -5.53 9.33 7.05
CA CYS A 24 -5.69 7.87 6.92
C CYS A 24 -4.60 7.15 7.72
N LYS A 25 -4.56 5.82 7.65
CA LYS A 25 -3.54 5.00 8.33
C LYS A 25 -2.08 5.29 7.93
N LEU A 26 -1.86 6.09 6.88
CA LEU A 26 -0.53 6.44 6.37
C LEU A 26 -0.14 7.89 6.69
N ALA A 27 -1.09 8.77 6.94
CA ALA A 27 -0.86 10.19 7.19
C ALA A 27 -1.98 10.75 8.09
N GLU A 28 -1.63 11.54 9.10
CA GLU A 28 -2.59 12.05 10.10
C GLU A 28 -3.49 13.17 9.56
N SER A 29 -3.16 13.76 8.41
CA SER A 29 -3.93 14.83 7.75
C SER A 29 -3.90 14.61 6.23
N CYS A 30 -5.07 14.70 5.61
CA CYS A 30 -5.25 14.69 4.16
C CYS A 30 -4.63 15.93 3.51
N LEU A 31 -4.77 17.09 4.15
CA LEU A 31 -4.23 18.37 3.65
C LEU A 31 -2.70 18.42 3.70
N ASN A 32 -2.08 17.68 4.62
CA ASN A 32 -0.61 17.60 4.77
C ASN A 32 -0.05 16.23 4.39
N CYS A 33 -0.78 15.48 3.55
CA CYS A 33 -0.39 14.13 3.15
C CYS A 33 0.91 14.18 2.32
N PRO A 34 1.98 13.46 2.71
CA PRO A 34 3.26 13.48 1.98
C PRO A 34 3.25 12.59 0.73
N PHE A 35 2.15 11.87 0.46
CA PHE A 35 2.08 10.91 -0.63
C PHE A 35 1.53 11.55 -1.91
N PRO A 36 2.08 11.23 -3.09
CA PRO A 36 1.63 11.78 -4.36
C PRO A 36 0.27 11.23 -4.83
N MET A 37 -0.23 10.16 -4.22
CA MET A 37 -1.52 9.52 -4.51
C MET A 37 -2.24 9.21 -3.19
N CYS A 38 -3.57 9.36 -3.16
CA CYS A 38 -4.34 9.06 -1.96
C CYS A 38 -4.51 7.54 -1.74
N TYR A 39 -4.43 7.09 -0.48
CA TYR A 39 -4.69 5.69 -0.11
C TYR A 39 -6.10 5.22 -0.48
N HIS A 40 -7.08 6.12 -0.41
CA HIS A 40 -8.48 5.80 -0.73
C HIS A 40 -8.72 5.67 -2.24
N ASP A 41 -7.94 6.39 -3.06
CA ASP A 41 -8.08 6.36 -4.52
C ASP A 41 -7.54 5.06 -5.11
N ASP A 42 -6.34 4.63 -4.67
CA ASP A 42 -5.77 3.34 -5.07
C ASP A 42 -5.09 2.60 -3.90
N PRO A 43 -5.87 1.83 -3.12
CA PRO A 43 -5.32 0.98 -2.08
C PRO A 43 -4.35 -0.10 -2.60
N ALA A 44 -4.44 -0.48 -3.88
CA ALA A 44 -3.60 -1.51 -4.48
C ALA A 44 -2.18 -1.00 -4.73
N LEU A 45 -2.01 0.27 -5.12
CA LEU A 45 -0.71 0.92 -5.26
C LEU A 45 0.14 0.77 -3.98
N PHE A 46 -0.44 1.08 -2.82
CA PHE A 46 0.27 1.01 -1.53
C PHE A 46 0.64 -0.42 -1.15
N ARG A 47 -0.25 -1.38 -1.39
CA ARG A 47 0.04 -2.80 -1.15
C ARG A 47 1.20 -3.29 -2.03
N ARG A 48 1.24 -2.85 -3.29
CA ARG A 48 2.34 -3.17 -4.22
C ARG A 48 3.65 -2.58 -3.74
N GLN A 49 3.69 -1.28 -3.44
CA GLN A 49 4.90 -0.62 -2.92
C GLN A 49 5.42 -1.26 -1.62
N GLN A 50 4.53 -1.62 -0.70
CA GLN A 50 4.95 -2.31 0.53
C GLN A 50 5.50 -3.72 0.25
N ALA A 51 4.90 -4.44 -0.71
CA ALA A 51 5.40 -5.75 -1.13
C ALA A 51 6.76 -5.64 -1.83
N GLU A 52 6.96 -4.64 -2.67
CA GLU A 52 8.23 -4.35 -3.36
C GLU A 52 9.35 -4.06 -2.35
N ARG A 53 9.14 -3.10 -1.43
CA ARG A 53 10.13 -2.79 -0.38
C ARG A 53 10.50 -4.02 0.45
N ARG A 54 9.52 -4.85 0.79
CA ARG A 54 9.76 -6.10 1.52
C ARG A 54 10.57 -7.09 0.68
N ASN A 55 10.25 -7.24 -0.60
CA ASN A 55 10.94 -8.15 -1.51
C ASN A 55 12.39 -7.69 -1.77
N GLU A 56 12.61 -6.39 -1.89
CA GLU A 56 13.93 -5.76 -1.98
C GLU A 56 14.76 -6.08 -0.72
N GLU A 57 14.19 -5.95 0.48
CA GLU A 57 14.88 -6.31 1.71
C GLU A 57 15.22 -7.81 1.79
N MET A 58 14.30 -8.69 1.37
CA MET A 58 14.60 -10.13 1.27
C MET A 58 15.78 -10.40 0.33
N PHE A 59 15.82 -9.71 -0.81
CA PHE A 59 16.88 -9.85 -1.79
C PHE A 59 18.22 -9.32 -1.26
N ARG A 60 18.22 -8.14 -0.62
CA ARG A 60 19.40 -7.57 0.05
C ARG A 60 19.98 -8.53 1.08
N LEU A 61 19.15 -9.06 1.97
CA LEU A 61 19.59 -10.02 2.99
C LEU A 61 20.13 -11.31 2.37
N ARG A 62 19.55 -11.75 1.24
CA ARG A 62 20.05 -12.90 0.48
C ARG A 62 21.44 -12.62 -0.12
N GLN A 63 21.67 -11.41 -0.65
CA GLN A 63 22.97 -10.99 -1.17
C GLN A 63 24.04 -10.92 -0.06
N CYS A 64 23.65 -10.56 1.17
CA CYS A 64 24.55 -10.63 2.34
C CYS A 64 24.84 -12.07 2.81
N GLY A 65 24.40 -13.10 2.08
CA GLY A 65 24.70 -14.51 2.39
C GLY A 65 23.77 -15.16 3.41
N LYS A 66 22.73 -14.48 3.91
CA LYS A 66 21.77 -15.09 4.85
C LYS A 66 21.01 -16.23 4.19
N SER A 67 20.69 -17.26 4.98
CA SER A 67 19.87 -18.38 4.51
C SER A 67 18.41 -17.97 4.40
N LEU A 68 17.62 -18.72 3.60
CA LEU A 68 16.18 -18.48 3.48
C LEU A 68 15.44 -18.64 4.81
N ALA A 69 15.95 -19.47 5.72
CA ALA A 69 15.39 -19.66 7.06
C ALA A 69 15.67 -18.44 7.95
N ASP A 70 16.88 -17.88 7.89
CA ASP A 70 17.25 -16.71 8.68
C ASP A 70 16.52 -15.46 8.22
N ILE A 71 16.33 -15.29 6.91
CA ILE A 71 15.55 -14.19 6.34
C ILE A 71 14.08 -14.31 6.78
N ALA A 72 13.54 -15.52 6.74
CA ALA A 72 12.18 -15.80 7.20
C ALA A 72 12.01 -15.46 8.69
N ALA A 73 12.96 -15.87 9.54
CA ALA A 73 12.93 -15.55 10.96
C ALA A 73 13.08 -14.05 11.23
N ALA A 74 14.03 -13.38 10.57
CA ALA A 74 14.30 -11.95 10.75
C ALA A 74 13.11 -11.07 10.34
N LEU A 75 12.35 -11.47 9.32
CA LEU A 75 11.19 -10.73 8.84
C LEU A 75 9.85 -11.23 9.40
N GLY A 76 9.85 -12.28 10.23
CA GLY A 76 8.62 -12.89 10.76
C GLY A 76 7.75 -13.54 9.68
N LEU A 77 8.35 -14.04 8.60
CA LEU A 77 7.66 -14.59 7.44
C LEU A 77 7.84 -16.10 7.32
N LYS A 78 6.98 -16.72 6.52
CA LYS A 78 7.15 -18.12 6.12
C LYS A 78 8.24 -18.21 5.04
N ARG A 79 9.03 -19.29 5.06
CA ARG A 79 10.05 -19.58 4.04
C ARG A 79 9.55 -19.43 2.59
N GLY A 80 8.35 -19.94 2.29
CA GLY A 80 7.77 -19.85 0.95
C GLY A 80 7.49 -18.41 0.48
N THR A 81 7.21 -17.50 1.41
CA THR A 81 7.05 -16.07 1.11
C THR A 81 8.37 -15.44 0.71
N VAL A 82 9.47 -15.82 1.39
CA VAL A 82 10.81 -15.36 1.06
C VAL A 82 11.23 -15.83 -0.34
N ILE A 83 11.01 -17.11 -0.66
CA ILE A 83 11.32 -17.67 -1.98
C ILE A 83 10.58 -16.91 -3.09
N ARG A 84 9.26 -16.73 -2.93
CA ARG A 84 8.45 -16.01 -3.92
C ARG A 84 8.85 -14.54 -4.03
N GLY A 85 9.10 -13.86 -2.92
CA GLY A 85 9.48 -12.45 -2.91
C GLY A 85 10.81 -12.21 -3.63
N ILE A 86 11.82 -13.06 -3.38
CA ILE A 86 13.11 -13.01 -4.08
C ILE A 86 12.93 -13.24 -5.59
N ALA A 87 12.13 -14.24 -5.99
CA ALA A 87 11.87 -14.52 -7.40
C ALA A 87 11.15 -13.35 -8.10
N GLN A 88 10.15 -12.76 -7.44
CA GLN A 88 9.41 -11.58 -7.95
C GLN A 88 10.34 -10.37 -8.12
N HIS A 89 11.24 -10.12 -7.16
CA HIS A 89 12.21 -9.03 -7.27
C HIS A 89 13.17 -9.25 -8.44
N ALA A 90 13.68 -10.47 -8.64
CA ALA A 90 14.54 -10.81 -9.76
C ALA A 90 13.83 -10.65 -11.12
N GLN A 91 12.53 -10.98 -11.21
CA GLN A 91 11.72 -10.79 -12.42
C GLN A 91 11.43 -9.31 -12.71
N GLY A 92 11.18 -8.50 -11.67
CA GLY A 92 10.96 -7.07 -11.80
C GLY A 92 12.18 -6.29 -12.30
N GLN A 93 13.39 -6.74 -11.94
CA GLN A 93 14.65 -6.16 -12.43
C GLN A 93 14.98 -6.53 -13.89
N SER A 94 14.38 -7.60 -14.43
CA SER A 94 14.62 -8.05 -15.81
C SER A 94 13.76 -7.32 -16.86
N ASN A 95 12.77 -6.52 -16.44
CA ASN A 95 11.83 -5.83 -17.32
C ASN A 95 12.24 -4.38 -17.62
N TYR A 96 13.52 -4.04 -17.46
CA TYR A 96 14.10 -2.74 -17.77
C TYR A 96 15.41 -2.87 -18.52
#